data_AF-A0AB35BKD8-F1
#
_entry.id   AF-A0AB35BKD8-F1
#
_cell.length_a   1.000
_cell.length_b   1.000
_cell.length_c   1.000
_cell.angle_alpha   90.00
_cell.angle_beta   90.00
_cell.angle_gamma   90.00
#
_symmetry.space_group_name_H-M   'P 1'
#
loop_
_entity.id
_entity.type
_entity.pdbx_description
1 polymer ?
#
loop_
_entity_poly.entity_id
_entity_poly.type
_entity_poly.pdbx_seq_one_letter_code
_entity_poly.pdbx_strand_id
1 'polypeptide(L)'
;MTPEEHAAGIRSLGLPEVVVRIALEGGATVHPVLQNRADSVWAPAWSVVERHPELVPLWSSGATAVFAAPDGTVQWWGAEYPEEPLDTYPDFAAAIRKLLTDLWELDTHDDDRTAVAELLLPTEQIEAALVPVERSATHLN
;
A
#
# COMPACT_ATOMS: atom_id res chain seq x y z
N MET A 1 -2.30 7.65 -18.24
CA MET A 1 -1.68 8.40 -17.14
C MET A 1 -0.17 8.37 -17.34
N THR A 2 0.47 9.53 -17.38
CA THR A 2 1.94 9.65 -17.40
C THR A 2 2.52 9.52 -15.99
N PRO A 3 3.83 9.25 -15.82
CA PRO A 3 4.46 9.26 -14.50
C PRO A 3 4.27 10.57 -13.72
N GLU A 4 4.26 11.72 -14.42
CA GLU A 4 4.06 13.03 -13.81
C GLU A 4 2.62 13.23 -13.33
N GLU A 5 1.63 12.83 -14.13
CA GLU A 5 0.21 12.85 -13.74
C GLU A 5 -0.04 11.94 -12.53
N HIS A 6 0.58 10.76 -12.53
CA HIS A 6 0.48 9.80 -11.44
C HIS A 6 1.08 10.36 -10.14
N ALA A 7 2.29 10.91 -10.20
CA ALA A 7 2.93 11.56 -9.07
C ALA A 7 2.10 12.74 -8.54
N ALA A 8 1.52 13.55 -9.41
CA ALA A 8 0.63 14.64 -9.02
C ALA A 8 -0.64 14.13 -8.31
N GLY A 9 -1.21 13.02 -8.76
CA GLY A 9 -2.36 12.37 -8.11
C GLY A 9 -2.04 11.86 -6.71
N ILE A 10 -0.86 11.26 -6.50
CA ILE A 10 -0.44 10.83 -5.15
C ILE A 10 -0.27 12.05 -4.23
N ARG A 11 0.36 13.13 -4.73
CA ARG A 11 0.60 14.35 -3.95
C ARG A 11 -0.69 15.08 -3.60
N SER A 12 -1.69 15.10 -4.47
CA SER A 12 -2.97 15.77 -4.17
C SER A 12 -3.73 15.11 -3.03
N LEU A 13 -3.45 13.84 -2.73
CA LEU A 13 -3.99 13.10 -1.59
C LEU A 13 -3.25 13.39 -0.27
N GLY A 14 -2.17 14.19 -0.29
CA GLY A 14 -1.40 14.53 0.91
C GLY A 14 -0.55 13.37 1.45
N LEU A 15 -0.31 12.33 0.64
CA LEU A 15 0.53 11.19 1.03
C LEU A 15 2.02 11.58 1.07
N PRO A 16 2.85 10.88 1.87
CA PRO A 16 4.28 11.12 1.93
C PRO A 16 4.96 11.01 0.56
N GLU A 17 5.97 11.86 0.29
CA GLU A 17 6.69 11.86 -1.00
C GLU A 17 7.39 10.52 -1.29
N VAL A 18 7.73 9.74 -0.26
CA VAL A 18 8.27 8.39 -0.45
C VAL A 18 7.28 7.48 -1.20
N VAL A 19 5.97 7.69 -1.07
CA VAL A 19 4.94 6.92 -1.78
C VAL A 19 5.03 7.16 -3.28
N VAL A 20 5.36 8.38 -3.72
CA VAL A 20 5.62 8.68 -5.14
C VAL A 20 6.81 7.86 -5.64
N ARG A 21 7.90 7.80 -4.87
CA ARG A 21 9.08 7.00 -5.23
C ARG A 21 8.74 5.52 -5.32
N ILE A 22 8.00 4.98 -4.35
CA ILE A 22 7.54 3.59 -4.38
C ILE A 22 6.69 3.33 -5.63
N ALA A 23 5.73 4.20 -5.92
CA ALA A 23 4.83 4.03 -7.06
C ALA A 23 5.56 3.97 -8.40
N LEU A 24 6.59 4.81 -8.57
CA LEU A 24 7.32 4.95 -9.83
C LEU A 24 8.52 4.01 -9.95
N GLU A 25 9.23 3.76 -8.86
CA GLU A 25 10.54 3.09 -8.86
C GLU A 25 10.53 1.76 -8.07
N GLY A 26 9.50 1.53 -7.26
CA GLY A 26 9.35 0.35 -6.41
C GLY A 26 9.98 0.49 -5.04
N GLY A 27 9.43 -0.23 -4.08
CA GLY A 27 9.74 -0.15 -2.66
C GLY A 27 11.17 -0.55 -2.33
N ALA A 28 11.78 -1.45 -3.11
CA ALA A 28 13.18 -1.82 -2.95
C ALA A 28 14.15 -0.63 -3.10
N THR A 29 13.74 0.47 -3.75
CA THR A 29 14.55 1.70 -3.88
C THR A 29 14.54 2.56 -2.62
N VAL A 30 13.60 2.33 -1.69
CA VAL A 30 13.49 3.06 -0.42
C VAL A 30 13.84 2.16 0.76
N HIS A 31 13.50 0.86 0.71
CA HIS A 31 13.89 -0.13 1.71
C HIS A 31 13.90 -1.56 1.11
N PRO A 32 14.97 -2.36 1.29
CA PRO A 32 15.08 -3.69 0.67
C PRO A 32 13.93 -4.65 0.99
N VAL A 33 13.40 -4.63 2.23
CA VAL A 33 12.32 -5.52 2.67
C VAL A 33 10.98 -5.28 1.94
N LEU A 34 10.86 -4.16 1.21
CA LEU A 34 9.67 -3.87 0.42
C LEU A 34 9.69 -4.53 -0.97
N GLN A 35 10.79 -5.20 -1.34
CA GLN A 35 10.85 -5.96 -2.59
C GLN A 35 9.74 -7.02 -2.65
N ASN A 36 8.98 -7.04 -3.74
CA ASN A 36 7.81 -7.91 -3.93
C ASN A 36 6.62 -7.62 -2.97
N ARG A 37 6.68 -6.52 -2.21
CA ARG A 37 5.62 -6.11 -1.25
C ARG A 37 5.03 -4.75 -1.58
N ALA A 38 5.84 -3.87 -2.17
CA ALA A 38 5.42 -2.59 -2.67
C ALA A 38 6.19 -2.24 -3.95
N ASP A 39 6.01 -3.01 -5.02
CA ASP A 39 6.68 -2.77 -6.29
C ASP A 39 6.06 -1.59 -7.05
N SER A 40 6.82 -1.06 -8.01
CA SER A 40 6.35 -0.01 -8.91
C SER A 40 5.07 -0.43 -9.61
N VAL A 41 4.17 0.52 -9.85
CA VAL A 41 2.86 0.27 -10.44
C VAL A 41 2.98 -0.30 -11.87
N TRP A 42 2.32 -1.43 -12.12
CA TRP A 42 2.33 -2.12 -13.43
C TRP A 42 0.93 -2.62 -13.84
N ALA A 43 0.86 -3.42 -14.91
CA ALA A 43 -0.35 -3.69 -15.70
C ALA A 43 -1.65 -4.02 -14.92
N PRO A 44 -1.67 -4.84 -13.85
CA PRO A 44 -2.89 -5.09 -13.08
C PRO A 44 -3.56 -3.83 -12.54
N ALA A 45 -2.77 -2.80 -12.22
CA ALA A 45 -3.29 -1.57 -11.69
C ALA A 45 -4.09 -0.78 -12.72
N TRP A 46 -3.64 -0.79 -13.99
CA TRP A 46 -4.25 0.02 -15.03
C TRP A 46 -5.64 -0.47 -15.44
N SER A 47 -5.90 -1.77 -15.39
CA SER A 47 -7.24 -2.32 -15.61
C SER A 47 -8.26 -1.90 -14.54
N VAL A 48 -7.80 -1.68 -13.30
CA VAL A 48 -8.64 -1.13 -12.23
C VAL A 48 -8.88 0.37 -12.47
N VAL A 49 -7.83 1.15 -12.78
CA VAL A 49 -7.95 2.59 -13.09
C VAL A 49 -8.91 2.85 -14.26
N GLU A 50 -8.92 2.00 -15.29
CA GLU A 50 -9.86 2.12 -16.41
C GLU A 50 -11.33 2.03 -15.98
N ARG A 51 -11.62 1.29 -14.91
CA ARG A 51 -12.98 1.10 -14.35
C ARG A 51 -13.28 2.08 -13.22
N HIS A 52 -12.25 2.47 -12.49
CA HIS A 52 -12.27 3.32 -11.30
C HIS A 52 -11.26 4.46 -11.47
N PRO A 53 -11.53 5.42 -12.37
CA PRO A 53 -10.57 6.49 -12.70
C PRO A 53 -10.31 7.46 -11.53
N GLU A 54 -11.14 7.43 -10.50
CA GLU A 54 -10.95 8.17 -9.26
C GLU A 54 -9.85 7.59 -8.36
N LEU A 55 -9.51 6.31 -8.54
CA LEU A 55 -8.51 5.64 -7.72
C LEU A 55 -7.09 5.97 -8.20
N VAL A 56 -6.23 6.30 -7.25
CA VAL A 56 -4.81 6.57 -7.50
C VAL A 56 -3.99 5.34 -7.10
N PRO A 57 -3.32 4.64 -8.03
CA PRO A 57 -2.51 3.49 -7.68
C PRO A 57 -1.30 3.93 -6.85
N LEU A 58 -0.96 3.18 -5.80
CA LEU A 58 0.16 3.48 -4.92
C LEU A 58 1.34 2.54 -5.15
N TRP A 59 1.08 1.23 -5.20
CA TRP A 59 2.08 0.21 -5.51
C TRP A 59 1.41 -1.11 -5.88
N SER A 60 2.21 -2.05 -6.37
CA SER A 60 1.78 -3.42 -6.59
C SER A 60 2.37 -4.37 -5.53
N SER A 61 1.64 -5.42 -5.19
CA SER A 61 2.06 -6.46 -4.25
C SER A 61 1.64 -7.82 -4.81
N GLY A 62 2.58 -8.51 -5.46
CA GLY A 62 2.31 -9.75 -6.17
C GLY A 62 1.19 -9.59 -7.21
N ALA A 63 0.10 -10.35 -7.07
CA ALA A 63 -1.06 -10.31 -7.96
C ALA A 63 -2.10 -9.21 -7.61
N THR A 64 -1.79 -8.37 -6.62
CA THR A 64 -2.66 -7.28 -6.17
C THR A 64 -2.03 -5.91 -6.42
N ALA A 65 -2.87 -4.88 -6.47
CA ALA A 65 -2.45 -3.49 -6.50
C ALA A 65 -3.19 -2.70 -5.42
N VAL A 66 -2.48 -1.75 -4.82
CA VAL A 66 -2.96 -0.90 -3.74
C VAL A 66 -3.31 0.47 -4.31
N PHE A 67 -4.45 1.01 -3.91
CA PHE A 67 -4.97 2.28 -4.41
C PHE A 67 -5.41 3.17 -3.25
N ALA A 68 -5.22 4.47 -3.40
CA ALA A 68 -5.90 5.45 -2.56
C ALA A 68 -7.11 6.02 -3.28
N ALA A 69 -8.22 6.15 -2.55
CA ALA A 69 -9.42 6.82 -3.00
C ALA A 69 -9.45 8.29 -2.53
N PRO A 70 -10.19 9.17 -3.23
CA PRO A 70 -10.29 10.59 -2.86
C PRO A 70 -10.95 10.84 -1.49
N ASP A 71 -11.71 9.87 -0.96
CA ASP A 71 -12.32 9.92 0.37
C ASP A 71 -11.36 9.58 1.51
N GLY A 72 -10.10 9.25 1.17
CA GLY A 72 -9.05 8.91 2.12
C GLY A 72 -8.91 7.40 2.38
N THR A 73 -9.81 6.57 1.86
CA THR A 73 -9.70 5.11 2.01
C THR A 73 -8.58 4.54 1.14
N VAL A 74 -8.07 3.38 1.54
CA VAL A 74 -7.06 2.65 0.76
C VAL A 74 -7.56 1.24 0.46
N GLN A 75 -7.44 0.81 -0.78
CA GLN A 75 -8.09 -0.39 -1.31
C GLN A 75 -7.10 -1.32 -2.00
N TRP A 76 -7.24 -2.62 -1.76
CA TRP A 76 -6.47 -3.66 -2.41
C TRP A 76 -7.34 -4.29 -3.48
N TRP A 77 -6.84 -4.32 -4.71
CA TRP A 77 -7.54 -4.89 -5.84
C TRP A 77 -6.76 -6.06 -6.40
N GLY A 78 -7.45 -7.15 -6.70
CA GLY A 78 -6.88 -8.30 -7.39
C GLY A 78 -6.94 -8.12 -8.91
N ALA A 79 -5.91 -8.61 -9.61
CA ALA A 79 -5.92 -8.64 -11.07
C ALA A 79 -7.07 -9.53 -11.63
N GLU A 80 -7.46 -10.55 -10.88
CA GLU A 80 -8.44 -11.57 -11.30
C GLU A 80 -9.90 -11.16 -11.02
N TYR A 81 -10.13 -10.26 -10.06
CA TYR A 81 -11.45 -9.83 -9.59
C TYR A 81 -11.54 -8.30 -9.55
N PRO A 82 -11.56 -7.61 -10.71
CA PRO A 82 -11.54 -6.15 -10.78
C PRO A 82 -12.93 -5.50 -10.57
N GLU A 83 -13.93 -6.23 -10.08
CA GLU A 83 -15.28 -5.73 -9.79
C GLU A 83 -15.44 -5.13 -8.39
N GLU A 84 -14.68 -5.60 -7.41
CA GLU A 84 -14.72 -5.10 -6.03
C GLU A 84 -13.34 -5.21 -5.35
N PRO A 85 -13.03 -4.33 -4.39
CA PRO A 85 -11.78 -4.43 -3.64
C PRO A 85 -11.78 -5.69 -2.76
N LEU A 86 -10.63 -6.37 -2.71
CA LEU A 86 -10.38 -7.51 -1.82
C LEU A 86 -10.37 -7.09 -0.35
N ASP A 87 -9.73 -5.95 -0.07
CA ASP A 87 -9.68 -5.34 1.25
C ASP A 87 -9.84 -3.81 1.12
N THR A 88 -10.47 -3.19 2.10
CA THR A 88 -10.60 -1.73 2.23
C THR A 88 -10.19 -1.29 3.63
N TYR A 89 -9.32 -0.29 3.69
CA TYR A 89 -8.80 0.30 4.91
C TYR A 89 -9.34 1.73 5.06
N PRO A 90 -9.67 2.15 6.28
CA PRO A 90 -10.28 3.46 6.53
C PRO A 90 -9.34 4.63 6.18
N ASP A 91 -8.02 4.40 6.25
CA ASP A 91 -7.00 5.40 5.96
C ASP A 91 -5.67 4.75 5.56
N PHE A 92 -4.71 5.59 5.17
CA PHE A 92 -3.35 5.18 4.82
C PHE A 92 -2.60 4.51 5.98
N ALA A 93 -2.82 4.95 7.22
CA ALA A 93 -2.12 4.41 8.38
C ALA A 93 -2.54 2.96 8.66
N ALA A 94 -3.83 2.64 8.55
CA ALA A 94 -4.34 1.28 8.66
C ALA A 94 -3.81 0.37 7.54
N ALA A 95 -3.69 0.91 6.33
CA ALA A 95 -3.05 0.26 5.20
C ALA A 95 -1.56 -0.07 5.47
N ILE A 96 -0.78 0.87 6.02
CA ILE A 96 0.61 0.61 6.39
C ILE A 96 0.70 -0.40 7.54
N ARG A 97 -0.21 -0.36 8.52
CA ARG A 97 -0.26 -1.37 9.58
C ARG A 97 -0.45 -2.78 9.02
N LYS A 98 -1.27 -2.95 7.97
CA LYS A 98 -1.37 -4.23 7.26
C LYS A 98 -0.04 -4.63 6.61
N LEU A 99 0.61 -3.73 5.88
CA LEU A 99 1.91 -3.99 5.27
C LEU A 99 2.95 -4.43 6.32
N LEU A 100 3.02 -3.74 7.46
CA LEU A 100 3.91 -4.07 8.56
C LEU A 100 3.57 -5.40 9.24
N THR A 101 2.29 -5.78 9.24
CA THR A 101 1.83 -7.10 9.68
C THR A 101 2.27 -8.19 8.71
N ASP A 102 2.15 -7.97 7.40
CA ASP A 102 2.63 -8.92 6.39
C ASP A 102 4.14 -9.13 6.48
N LEU A 103 4.91 -8.05 6.72
CA LEU A 103 6.35 -8.15 6.95
C LEU A 103 6.68 -8.95 8.21
N TRP A 104 5.92 -8.74 9.30
CA TRP A 104 6.06 -9.52 10.54
C TRP A 104 5.79 -11.01 10.33
N GLU A 105 4.73 -11.36 9.59
CA GLU A 105 4.38 -12.76 9.27
C GLU A 105 5.45 -13.47 8.42
N LEU A 106 6.37 -12.72 7.81
CA LEU A 106 7.50 -13.23 7.03
C LEU A 106 8.80 -13.27 7.83
N ASP A 107 8.72 -13.13 9.15
CA ASP A 107 9.87 -13.08 10.06
C ASP A 107 10.85 -11.92 9.73
N THR A 108 10.34 -10.81 9.18
CA THR A 108 11.16 -9.60 8.95
C THR A 108 11.60 -9.01 10.29
N HIS A 109 12.85 -8.59 10.38
CA HIS A 109 13.39 -7.97 11.60
C HIS A 109 12.61 -6.72 12.01
N ASP A 110 12.43 -6.54 13.33
CA ASP A 110 11.69 -5.40 13.88
C ASP A 110 12.36 -4.05 13.55
N ASP A 111 13.69 -4.01 13.44
CA ASP A 111 14.43 -2.81 13.02
C ASP A 111 14.05 -2.40 11.59
N ASP A 112 13.94 -3.38 10.67
CA ASP A 112 13.52 -3.12 9.29
C ASP A 112 12.06 -2.68 9.22
N ARG A 113 11.17 -3.30 10.01
CA ARG A 113 9.77 -2.89 10.11
C ARG A 113 9.64 -1.47 10.66
N THR A 114 10.44 -1.12 11.66
CA THR A 114 10.49 0.23 12.23
C THR A 114 10.96 1.25 11.20
N ALA A 115 12.04 0.94 10.47
CA ALA A 115 12.53 1.81 9.40
C ALA A 115 11.47 2.03 8.29
N VAL A 116 10.73 0.99 7.91
CA VAL A 116 9.60 1.12 6.96
C VAL A 116 8.49 2.00 7.53
N ALA A 117 8.14 1.84 8.81
CA ALA A 117 7.12 2.67 9.46
C ALA A 117 7.53 4.14 9.50
N GLU A 118 8.78 4.44 9.85
CA GLU A 118 9.35 5.81 9.87
C GLU A 118 9.35 6.48 8.49
N LEU A 119 9.50 5.70 7.41
CA LEU A 119 9.42 6.24 6.05
C LEU A 119 7.98 6.64 5.68
N LEU A 120 6.99 5.87 6.12
CA LEU A 120 5.62 5.93 5.59
C LEU A 120 4.63 6.64 6.52
N LEU A 121 4.94 6.79 7.81
CA LEU A 121 4.00 7.30 8.79
C LEU A 121 4.56 8.51 9.54
N PRO A 122 3.68 9.43 9.96
CA PRO A 122 4.01 10.40 11.00
C PRO A 122 4.49 9.69 12.27
N THR A 123 5.44 10.30 12.98
CA THR A 123 6.08 9.70 14.17
C THR A 123 5.09 9.22 15.22
N GLU A 124 4.00 9.97 15.42
CA GLU A 124 2.95 9.67 16.40
C GLU A 124 2.12 8.41 16.07
N GLN A 125 2.19 7.89 14.84
CA GLN A 125 1.44 6.71 14.40
C GLN A 125 2.29 5.43 14.36
N ILE A 126 3.61 5.54 14.47
CA ILE A 126 4.54 4.42 14.25
C ILE A 126 4.31 3.28 15.25
N GLU A 127 4.29 3.59 16.55
CA GLU A 127 4.15 2.56 17.59
C GLU A 127 2.87 1.74 17.42
N ALA A 128 1.75 2.40 17.12
CA ALA A 128 0.47 1.74 16.92
C ALA A 128 0.46 0.88 15.64
N ALA A 129 1.17 1.31 14.59
CA ALA A 129 1.26 0.57 13.33
C ALA A 129 2.18 -0.65 13.41
N LEU A 130 3.14 -0.68 14.33
CA LEU A 130 4.03 -1.83 14.56
C LEU A 130 3.36 -2.98 15.31
N VAL A 131 2.22 -2.74 15.96
CA VAL A 131 1.41 -3.81 16.57
C VAL A 131 0.70 -4.58 15.46
N PRO A 132 1.00 -5.87 15.23
CA PRO A 132 0.35 -6.66 14.19
C PRO A 132 -1.17 -6.62 14.32
N VAL A 133 -1.88 -6.68 13.18
CA VAL A 133 -3.33 -6.84 13.20
C VAL A 133 -3.63 -8.28 13.63
N GLU A 134 -4.36 -8.48 14.72
CA GLU A 134 -4.90 -9.79 15.06
C GLU A 134 -5.84 -10.22 13.93
N ARG A 135 -5.46 -11.26 13.18
CA ARG A 135 -6.43 -11.93 12.33
C ARG A 135 -7.39 -12.63 13.27
N SER A 136 -8.57 -12.04 13.45
CA SER A 136 -9.69 -12.77 14.05
C SER A 136 -9.81 -14.07 13.25
N ALA A 137 -9.65 -15.20 13.92
CA ALA A 137 -9.90 -16.51 13.34
C ALA A 137 -11.39 -16.61 12.99
N THR A 138 -11.80 -15.98 11.88
CA THR A 138 -13.16 -16.05 11.36
C THR A 138 -13.11 -16.74 10.02
N HIS A 139 -12.66 -18.00 10.03
CA HIS A 139 -13.02 -19.03 9.07
C HIS A 139 -13.07 -20.37 9.80
N LEU A 140 -14.07 -20.52 10.67
CA LEU A 140 -14.65 -21.80 11.05
C LEU A 140 -16.15 -21.58 11.23
N ASN A 141 -16.89 -21.72 10.13
CA ASN A 141 -18.15 -22.45 10.02
C ASN A 141 -18.55 -22.60 8.56
#